data_AF-A0A534CGI0-F1
#
_entry.id   AF-A0A534CGI0-F1
#
_cell.length_a   1.000
_cell.length_b   1.000
_cell.length_c   1.000
_cell.angle_alpha   90.00
_cell.angle_beta   90.00
_cell.angle_gamma   90.00
#
_symmetry.space_group_name_H-M   'P 1'
#
loop_
_entity.id
_entity.type
_entity.pdbx_description
1 polymer ?
#
loop_
_entity_poly.entity_id
_entity_poly.type
_entity_poly.pdbx_seq_one_letter_code
_entity_poly.pdbx_strand_id
1 'polypeptide(L)'
;MNALQAQRPVAAQRQRYASHRWAGGLHWRFRQRRALLIGVIRSQYLLALACSLVGILLWPSLAAATELPPPAQASPAERPEEATAEVLVEAPEPQYVAPTLRDRIGRIWAPVLINGKGPFRLVLDTGASHSAIIARVADRLGIASDASETVLLRGFTGSAVVHRIHVERMEVGELLILATDLPIVADVFGGAEGVLGREALLDKRILADFGRDRLVISRSHQERAQAGFTTVPLKLILGGLLATEVRVGPIRARAIIDTGAQRTIGNLALRDALLRHRERQLAPEDIIGVTLDKQRGENVATPPIAFGALLIRGGSVTFGDMFLFEHWKLTREPTLMIGMDVLGLLDVLIVDYRMRELQIRTRA
;
A
#
# COMPACT_ATOMS: atom_id res chain seq x y z
N MET A 1 -1.20 70.06 25.99
CA MET A 1 -2.66 69.89 26.11
C MET A 1 -2.94 68.47 25.62
N ASN A 2 -3.18 67.49 26.50
CA ASN A 2 -4.41 67.24 27.28
C ASN A 2 -5.64 67.05 26.37
N ALA A 3 -6.47 66.00 26.47
CA ALA A 3 -6.54 64.87 27.41
C ALA A 3 -7.24 63.67 26.69
N LEU A 4 -6.84 62.40 26.88
CA LEU A 4 -7.28 61.44 27.93
C LEU A 4 -8.79 61.08 27.97
N GLN A 5 -9.10 59.84 27.58
CA GLN A 5 -10.05 58.91 28.22
C GLN A 5 -9.75 57.50 27.65
N ALA A 6 -9.12 56.53 28.31
CA ALA A 6 -9.32 55.89 29.63
C ALA A 6 -10.47 54.84 29.63
N GLN A 7 -10.12 53.53 29.60
CA GLN A 7 -10.24 52.56 30.72
C GLN A 7 -11.65 51.93 30.88
N ARG A 8 -11.90 50.67 31.29
CA ARG A 8 -11.09 49.43 31.54
C ARG A 8 -12.04 48.18 31.57
N PRO A 9 -11.55 46.93 31.75
CA PRO A 9 -12.32 45.69 31.47
C PRO A 9 -12.96 44.99 32.68
N VAL A 10 -13.97 44.14 32.41
CA VAL A 10 -14.67 43.19 33.30
C VAL A 10 -15.20 42.05 32.40
N ALA A 11 -15.11 40.74 32.67
CA ALA A 11 -14.41 39.92 33.68
C ALA A 11 -14.08 38.52 33.09
N ALA A 12 -13.46 37.63 33.89
CA ALA A 12 -13.28 36.20 33.57
C ALA A 12 -14.41 35.33 34.15
N GLN A 13 -14.76 34.21 33.49
CA GLN A 13 -15.70 33.21 34.05
C GLN A 13 -15.08 31.80 33.97
N ARG A 14 -14.71 31.27 35.14
CA ARG A 14 -14.26 29.87 35.35
C ARG A 14 -15.46 28.96 35.65
N GLN A 15 -15.20 27.65 35.59
CA GLN A 15 -16.05 26.50 35.95
C GLN A 15 -17.01 26.03 34.84
N ARG A 16 -17.32 24.73 34.68
CA ARG A 16 -16.98 23.53 35.49
C ARG A 16 -16.34 22.42 34.63
N TYR A 17 -15.56 21.55 35.29
CA TYR A 17 -15.33 20.18 34.80
C TYR A 17 -16.67 19.42 34.74
N ALA A 18 -16.91 18.70 33.64
CA ALA A 18 -17.93 17.66 33.57
C ALA A 18 -17.29 16.37 33.03
N SER A 19 -17.02 15.43 33.93
CA SER A 19 -16.53 14.10 33.58
C SER A 19 -17.64 13.29 32.94
N HIS A 20 -17.48 12.90 31.68
CA HIS A 20 -18.32 11.88 31.03
C HIS A 20 -17.51 10.64 30.71
N ARG A 21 -17.59 9.66 31.63
CA ARG A 21 -17.25 8.28 31.38
C ARG A 21 -18.16 7.75 30.26
N TRP A 22 -17.59 7.42 29.11
CA TRP A 22 -18.20 6.46 28.20
C TRP A 22 -17.50 5.11 28.36
N ALA A 23 -18.12 4.24 29.15
CA ALA A 23 -17.78 2.83 29.17
C ALA A 23 -18.33 2.19 27.89
N GLY A 24 -17.46 1.56 27.10
CA GLY A 24 -17.79 1.03 25.78
C GLY A 24 -16.80 -0.04 25.31
N GLY A 25 -16.39 -0.93 26.21
CA GLY A 25 -15.42 -1.98 25.90
C GLY A 25 -16.01 -3.04 24.96
N LEU A 26 -15.80 -2.89 23.66
CA LEU A 26 -16.23 -3.86 22.66
C LEU A 26 -15.32 -5.10 22.68
N HIS A 27 -15.72 -6.09 23.47
CA HIS A 27 -14.99 -7.35 23.62
C HIS A 27 -15.14 -8.20 22.35
N TRP A 28 -14.03 -8.41 21.63
CA TRP A 28 -13.94 -9.42 20.57
C TRP A 28 -14.02 -10.84 21.16
N ARG A 29 -15.24 -11.34 21.39
CA ARG A 29 -15.47 -12.71 21.86
C ARG A 29 -15.34 -13.69 20.69
N PHE A 30 -14.13 -14.18 20.46
CA PHE A 30 -13.87 -15.35 19.62
C PHE A 30 -14.72 -16.53 20.12
N ARG A 31 -15.73 -16.94 19.33
CA ARG A 31 -16.65 -18.01 19.71
C ARG A 31 -16.09 -19.37 19.29
N GLN A 32 -15.13 -19.89 20.06
CA GLN A 32 -14.62 -21.24 19.83
C GLN A 32 -15.73 -22.28 19.97
N ARG A 33 -15.87 -23.15 18.96
CA ARG A 33 -16.65 -24.40 19.05
C ARG A 33 -15.70 -25.57 19.27
N ARG A 34 -15.65 -26.07 20.51
CA ARG A 34 -15.35 -27.48 20.83
C ARG A 34 -16.46 -28.37 20.23
N ALA A 35 -16.28 -29.67 20.01
CA ALA A 35 -15.11 -30.52 19.79
C ALA A 35 -15.66 -31.90 19.36
N LEU A 36 -14.87 -32.72 18.67
CA LEU A 36 -15.12 -34.17 18.57
C LEU A 36 -13.77 -34.90 18.63
N LEU A 37 -13.50 -35.48 19.78
CA LEU A 37 -12.33 -36.33 20.05
C LEU A 37 -12.72 -37.79 19.79
N ILE A 38 -11.88 -38.50 19.03
CA ILE A 38 -11.81 -39.96 19.06
C ILE A 38 -10.41 -40.29 19.58
N GLY A 39 -10.33 -41.00 20.69
CA GLY A 39 -9.06 -41.34 21.35
C GLY A 39 -8.51 -42.69 20.93
N VAL A 40 -7.18 -42.83 21.02
CA VAL A 40 -6.48 -44.13 21.06
C VAL A 40 -5.50 -44.09 22.22
N ILE A 41 -5.26 -45.26 22.84
CA ILE A 41 -4.63 -45.47 24.15
C ILE A 41 -3.38 -46.37 23.99
N ARG A 42 -2.47 -46.34 24.99
CA ARG A 42 -1.25 -47.18 25.20
C ARG A 42 -0.02 -46.82 24.34
N SER A 43 1.23 -47.08 24.77
CA SER A 43 1.73 -47.77 25.99
C SER A 43 3.04 -47.16 26.54
N GLN A 44 3.41 -47.55 27.76
CA GLN A 44 4.65 -47.20 28.48
C GLN A 44 5.80 -48.14 28.11
N TYR A 45 7.06 -47.70 28.31
CA TYR A 45 8.14 -48.46 28.98
C TYR A 45 9.26 -47.51 29.46
N LEU A 46 9.65 -47.65 30.75
CA LEU A 46 11.00 -47.84 31.33
C LEU A 46 12.24 -47.11 30.72
N LEU A 47 13.31 -46.74 31.43
CA LEU A 47 13.84 -47.17 32.73
C LEU A 47 14.92 -46.16 33.21
N ALA A 48 14.96 -45.76 34.49
CA ALA A 48 16.19 -45.35 35.20
C ALA A 48 15.91 -45.12 36.70
N LEU A 49 16.72 -45.71 37.58
CA LEU A 49 16.63 -45.58 39.04
C LEU A 49 18.03 -45.34 39.60
N ALA A 50 18.21 -44.27 40.39
CA ALA A 50 19.45 -43.99 41.13
C ALA A 50 19.17 -43.21 42.43
N CYS A 51 19.02 -43.96 43.52
CA CYS A 51 19.29 -43.50 44.89
C CYS A 51 20.77 -43.09 45.04
N SER A 52 21.26 -42.30 46.00
CA SER A 52 20.71 -41.41 47.04
C SER A 52 21.90 -40.72 47.72
N LEU A 53 21.75 -39.54 48.33
CA LEU A 53 22.16 -39.21 49.73
C LEU A 53 22.29 -37.71 50.01
N VAL A 54 22.18 -37.39 51.31
CA VAL A 54 22.03 -36.06 51.91
C VAL A 54 23.35 -35.56 52.51
N GLY A 55 23.55 -34.23 52.54
CA GLY A 55 24.59 -33.58 53.37
C GLY A 55 24.44 -32.06 53.42
N ILE A 56 24.15 -31.50 54.60
CA ILE A 56 24.03 -30.06 54.87
C ILE A 56 25.06 -29.70 55.97
N LEU A 57 25.71 -28.52 55.91
CA LEU A 57 25.88 -27.51 57.00
C LEU A 57 27.18 -26.65 56.93
N LEU A 58 26.95 -25.31 56.90
CA LEU A 58 27.61 -24.20 57.64
C LEU A 58 29.05 -23.65 57.36
N TRP A 59 29.07 -22.30 57.26
CA TRP A 59 30.02 -21.18 57.63
C TRP A 59 31.25 -21.44 58.54
N PRO A 60 32.23 -20.48 58.75
CA PRO A 60 32.21 -18.99 58.72
C PRO A 60 33.14 -18.34 57.64
N SER A 61 33.01 -17.09 57.18
CA SER A 61 33.14 -15.74 57.82
C SER A 61 34.55 -15.36 58.33
N LEU A 62 35.20 -14.39 57.68
CA LEU A 62 36.25 -13.56 58.30
C LEU A 62 36.26 -12.15 57.69
N ALA A 63 36.49 -11.14 58.51
CA ALA A 63 36.51 -9.72 58.12
C ALA A 63 37.88 -9.10 58.40
N ALA A 64 38.24 -8.07 57.64
CA ALA A 64 39.26 -7.10 58.00
C ALA A 64 38.92 -5.75 57.36
N ALA A 65 39.01 -4.68 58.12
CA ALA A 65 38.79 -3.30 57.68
C ALA A 65 40.10 -2.51 57.77
N THR A 66 40.25 -1.49 56.92
CA THR A 66 41.27 -0.44 57.07
C THR A 66 40.76 0.88 56.47
N GLU A 67 41.29 1.99 56.98
CA GLU A 67 40.61 3.28 57.06
C GLU A 67 40.73 4.22 55.84
N LEU A 68 39.87 5.24 55.82
CA LEU A 68 39.86 6.36 54.88
C LEU A 68 40.62 7.58 55.43
N PRO A 69 41.35 8.34 54.58
CA PRO A 69 41.74 9.73 54.88
C PRO A 69 40.61 10.73 54.55
N PRO A 70 40.65 11.96 55.12
CA PRO A 70 39.53 12.92 55.12
C PRO A 70 39.34 13.71 53.81
N PRO A 71 38.19 14.41 53.62
CA PRO A 71 37.80 14.96 52.32
C PRO A 71 38.44 16.31 52.00
N ALA A 72 38.79 16.51 50.73
CA ALA A 72 39.06 17.82 50.15
C ALA A 72 37.85 18.26 49.30
N GLN A 73 37.28 19.43 49.61
CA GLN A 73 36.21 20.02 48.81
C GLN A 73 36.78 20.63 47.52
N ALA A 74 36.21 20.27 46.38
CA ALA A 74 36.34 20.99 45.12
C ALA A 74 34.97 21.13 44.48
N SER A 75 34.62 22.34 44.05
CA SER A 75 33.34 22.64 43.40
C SER A 75 33.17 21.85 42.10
N PRO A 76 31.94 21.44 41.72
CA PRO A 76 31.71 20.78 40.46
C PRO A 76 31.99 21.75 39.30
N ALA A 77 32.91 21.36 38.42
CA ALA A 77 33.04 22.00 37.12
C ALA A 77 31.80 21.63 36.27
N GLU A 78 31.15 22.63 35.69
CA GLU A 78 30.05 22.41 34.74
C GLU A 78 30.55 21.56 33.57
N ARG A 79 29.95 20.39 33.41
CA ARG A 79 30.04 19.59 32.19
C ARG A 79 28.70 19.79 31.48
N PRO A 80 28.66 20.24 30.21
CA PRO A 80 27.39 20.35 29.51
C PRO A 80 26.72 18.99 29.49
N GLU A 81 25.48 18.91 29.97
CA GLU A 81 24.60 17.81 29.62
C GLU A 81 24.36 17.94 28.11
N GLU A 82 24.99 17.06 27.33
CA GLU A 82 24.52 16.76 25.98
C GLU A 82 23.12 16.16 26.14
N ALA A 83 22.13 17.04 26.13
CA ALA A 83 20.74 16.67 25.99
C ALA A 83 20.62 15.91 24.67
N THR A 84 20.66 14.58 24.74
CA THR A 84 20.28 13.69 23.66
C THR A 84 18.83 13.99 23.35
N ALA A 85 18.62 14.88 22.37
CA ALA A 85 17.34 15.06 21.75
C ALA A 85 17.00 13.71 21.10
N GLU A 86 16.17 12.91 21.77
CA GLU A 86 15.45 11.83 21.12
C GLU A 86 14.62 12.49 20.01
N VAL A 87 15.17 12.46 18.81
CA VAL A 87 14.41 12.68 17.59
C VAL A 87 13.49 11.48 17.48
N LEU A 88 12.34 11.59 18.16
CA LEU A 88 11.23 10.67 18.02
C LEU A 88 10.74 10.83 16.58
N VAL A 89 11.34 10.06 15.67
CA VAL A 89 10.83 9.84 14.33
C VAL A 89 9.57 9.01 14.51
N GLU A 90 8.46 9.67 14.81
CA GLU A 90 7.12 9.11 14.62
C GLU A 90 6.99 8.78 13.14
N ALA A 91 7.30 7.53 12.79
CA ALA A 91 7.00 7.01 11.48
C ALA A 91 5.49 7.14 11.29
N PRO A 92 5.00 7.91 10.30
CA PRO A 92 3.58 8.12 10.12
C PRO A 92 2.88 6.77 9.97
N GLU A 93 1.72 6.63 10.63
CA GLU A 93 0.95 5.38 10.61
C GLU A 93 0.77 4.88 9.15
N PRO A 94 0.84 3.55 8.93
CA PRO A 94 0.99 2.99 7.58
C PRO A 94 -0.25 3.23 6.75
N GLN A 95 -0.15 4.21 5.85
CA GLN A 95 -1.28 4.61 5.01
C GLN A 95 -1.66 3.52 3.99
N TYR A 96 -2.93 3.08 4.05
CA TYR A 96 -3.52 2.13 3.10
C TYR A 96 -3.90 2.78 1.78
N VAL A 97 -4.22 4.08 1.77
CA VAL A 97 -4.64 4.81 0.58
C VAL A 97 -4.00 6.20 0.60
N ALA A 98 -2.81 6.29 0.01
CA ALA A 98 -2.10 7.55 -0.09
C ALA A 98 -2.57 8.33 -1.34
N PRO A 99 -3.04 9.59 -1.19
CA PRO A 99 -3.32 10.44 -2.34
C PRO A 99 -2.04 10.87 -3.05
N THR A 100 -2.17 11.24 -4.33
CA THR A 100 -1.06 11.85 -5.06
C THR A 100 -1.02 13.34 -4.77
N LEU A 101 0.16 13.81 -4.37
CA LEU A 101 0.50 15.21 -4.18
C LEU A 101 1.66 15.58 -5.12
N ARG A 102 2.09 16.84 -5.13
CA ARG A 102 3.19 17.30 -6.01
C ARG A 102 4.53 16.62 -5.70
N ASP A 103 4.72 16.28 -4.43
CA ASP A 103 5.93 15.72 -3.81
C ASP A 103 5.79 14.24 -3.44
N ARG A 104 4.57 13.70 -3.43
CA ARG A 104 4.28 12.33 -3.00
C ARG A 104 3.48 11.57 -4.04
N ILE A 105 4.03 10.45 -4.50
CA ILE A 105 3.33 9.53 -5.39
C ILE A 105 2.29 8.75 -4.58
N GLY A 106 1.02 8.90 -4.94
CA GLY A 106 -0.08 8.12 -4.34
C GLY A 106 -0.01 6.65 -4.74
N ARG A 107 -0.38 5.77 -3.82
CA ARG A 107 -0.47 4.32 -4.01
C ARG A 107 -1.59 3.77 -3.13
N ILE A 108 -2.22 2.70 -3.58
CA ILE A 108 -3.17 1.91 -2.78
C ILE A 108 -2.44 0.68 -2.26
N TRP A 109 -2.42 0.53 -0.94
CA TRP A 109 -1.70 -0.49 -0.19
C TRP A 109 -2.68 -1.45 0.47
N ALA A 110 -2.59 -2.72 0.10
CA ALA A 110 -3.32 -3.82 0.70
C ALA A 110 -2.49 -4.45 1.84
N PRO A 111 -3.03 -4.55 3.08
CA PRO A 111 -2.45 -5.36 4.14
C PRO A 111 -2.79 -6.83 3.91
N VAL A 112 -1.88 -7.57 3.27
CA VAL A 112 -2.11 -8.97 2.88
C VAL A 112 -1.45 -9.93 3.86
N LEU A 113 -2.21 -10.88 4.41
CA LEU A 113 -1.66 -12.05 5.09
C LEU A 113 -1.36 -13.13 4.04
N ILE A 114 -0.18 -13.74 4.09
CA ILE A 114 0.23 -14.83 3.20
C ILE A 114 0.62 -16.03 4.07
N ASN A 115 -0.05 -17.17 3.88
CA ASN A 115 0.01 -18.34 4.77
C ASN A 115 -0.16 -17.99 6.27
N GLY A 116 -0.99 -16.98 6.58
CA GLY A 116 -1.21 -16.45 7.94
C GLY A 116 -0.09 -15.57 8.51
N LYS A 117 1.01 -15.34 7.77
CA LYS A 117 2.08 -14.38 8.13
C LYS A 117 1.80 -13.01 7.52
N GLY A 118 2.21 -11.93 8.19
CA GLY A 118 2.04 -10.55 7.71
C GLY A 118 1.46 -9.63 8.80
N PRO A 119 0.73 -8.56 8.44
CA PRO A 119 0.41 -8.16 7.06
C PRO A 119 1.66 -7.68 6.30
N PHE A 120 1.74 -8.06 5.03
CA PHE A 120 2.69 -7.51 4.05
C PHE A 120 1.99 -6.41 3.25
N ARG A 121 2.71 -5.33 2.91
CA ARG A 121 2.17 -4.20 2.14
C ARG A 121 2.30 -4.46 0.64
N LEU A 122 1.25 -4.97 0.02
CA LEU A 122 1.19 -5.19 -1.43
C LEU A 122 0.50 -3.99 -2.10
N VAL A 123 1.02 -3.54 -3.24
CA VAL A 123 0.34 -2.52 -4.06
C VAL A 123 -0.89 -3.17 -4.69
N LEU A 124 -2.08 -2.59 -4.53
CA LEU A 124 -3.23 -3.01 -5.32
C LEU A 124 -3.03 -2.54 -6.77
N ASP A 125 -2.94 -3.50 -7.70
CA ASP A 125 -2.61 -3.24 -9.10
C ASP A 125 -3.69 -3.85 -10.01
N THR A 126 -4.50 -2.98 -10.62
CA THR A 126 -5.54 -3.39 -11.57
C THR A 126 -5.01 -3.73 -12.97
N GLY A 127 -3.75 -3.39 -13.29
CA GLY A 127 -3.04 -3.79 -14.51
C GLY A 127 -2.38 -5.17 -14.40
N ALA A 128 -1.92 -5.55 -13.21
CA ALA A 128 -1.33 -6.86 -12.92
C ALA A 128 -2.36 -7.99 -13.00
N SER A 129 -2.04 -9.04 -13.78
CA SER A 129 -2.91 -10.21 -13.93
C SER A 129 -2.80 -11.24 -12.80
N HIS A 130 -1.68 -11.23 -12.06
CA HIS A 130 -1.38 -12.10 -10.93
C HIS A 130 -0.61 -11.29 -9.88
N SER A 131 -0.77 -11.65 -8.61
CA SER A 131 0.05 -11.11 -7.51
C SER A 131 1.51 -11.55 -7.61
N ALA A 132 2.41 -10.77 -7.04
CA ALA A 132 3.85 -11.03 -6.98
C ALA A 132 4.44 -10.46 -5.68
N ILE A 133 5.60 -10.95 -5.26
CA ILE A 133 6.28 -10.51 -4.04
C ILE A 133 7.76 -10.25 -4.30
N ILE A 134 8.41 -9.49 -3.43
CA ILE A 134 9.87 -9.33 -3.48
C ILE A 134 10.57 -10.38 -2.61
N ALA A 135 11.87 -10.64 -2.87
CA ALA A 135 12.63 -11.71 -2.21
C ALA A 135 12.51 -11.71 -0.68
N ARG A 136 12.61 -10.54 -0.02
CA ARG A 136 12.50 -10.43 1.46
C ARG A 136 11.18 -10.96 2.05
N VAL A 137 10.13 -11.07 1.24
CA VAL A 137 8.86 -11.68 1.67
C VAL A 137 8.96 -13.21 1.63
N ALA A 138 9.52 -13.79 0.57
CA ALA A 138 9.77 -15.23 0.49
C ALA A 138 10.65 -15.71 1.67
N ASP A 139 11.71 -14.96 1.98
CA ASP A 139 12.59 -15.22 3.13
C ASP A 139 11.82 -15.21 4.46
N ARG A 140 10.96 -14.22 4.69
CA ARG A 140 10.10 -14.12 5.89
C ARG A 140 9.01 -15.19 5.94
N LEU A 141 8.53 -15.63 4.78
CA LEU A 141 7.63 -16.79 4.68
C LEU A 141 8.36 -18.09 5.02
N GLY A 142 9.70 -18.13 4.93
CA GLY A 142 10.51 -19.32 5.21
C GLY A 142 10.36 -20.39 4.13
N ILE A 143 10.01 -19.97 2.91
CA ILE A 143 9.85 -20.85 1.75
C ILE A 143 11.14 -20.71 0.94
N ALA A 144 11.91 -21.78 0.87
CA ALA A 144 13.27 -21.74 0.36
C ALA A 144 13.30 -21.51 -1.16
N SER A 145 14.18 -20.61 -1.59
CA SER A 145 14.30 -20.16 -2.98
C SER A 145 14.93 -21.21 -3.91
N ASP A 146 15.56 -22.25 -3.37
CA ASP A 146 16.09 -23.40 -4.13
C ASP A 146 14.98 -24.38 -4.56
N ALA A 147 13.88 -24.44 -3.81
CA ALA A 147 12.64 -25.14 -4.18
C ALA A 147 11.71 -24.30 -5.10
N SER A 148 12.17 -23.13 -5.57
CA SER A 148 11.37 -22.26 -6.42
C SER A 148 11.45 -22.66 -7.90
N GLU A 149 10.29 -22.93 -8.49
CA GLU A 149 10.16 -23.06 -9.95
C GLU A 149 10.32 -21.70 -10.64
N THR A 150 10.48 -21.68 -11.96
CA THR A 150 10.56 -20.42 -12.73
C THR A 150 9.31 -20.15 -13.57
N VAL A 151 9.03 -18.88 -13.82
CA VAL A 151 7.91 -18.40 -14.65
C VAL A 151 8.33 -17.20 -15.48
N LEU A 152 7.77 -17.08 -16.69
CA LEU A 152 7.94 -15.89 -17.52
C LEU A 152 7.02 -14.77 -17.01
N LEU A 153 7.60 -13.80 -16.31
CA LEU A 153 6.95 -12.54 -15.96
C LEU A 153 6.92 -11.61 -17.18
N ARG A 154 5.77 -10.97 -17.41
CA ARG A 154 5.65 -9.83 -18.34
C ARG A 154 5.32 -8.59 -17.53
N GLY A 155 6.23 -7.62 -17.55
CA GLY A 155 6.08 -6.34 -16.87
C GLY A 155 5.75 -5.21 -17.83
N PHE A 156 5.74 -3.99 -17.30
CA PHE A 156 5.46 -2.78 -18.09
C PHE A 156 6.52 -2.53 -19.19
N THR A 157 7.80 -2.74 -18.84
CA THR A 157 8.96 -2.40 -19.68
C THR A 157 9.61 -3.59 -20.38
N GLY A 158 9.08 -4.81 -20.24
CA GLY A 158 9.66 -5.99 -20.86
C GLY A 158 9.19 -7.30 -20.23
N SER A 159 10.01 -8.34 -20.32
CA SER A 159 9.72 -9.66 -19.78
C SER A 159 10.98 -10.33 -19.22
N ALA A 160 10.86 -10.96 -18.06
CA ALA A 160 11.95 -11.65 -17.38
C ALA A 160 11.50 -13.05 -16.96
N VAL A 161 12.41 -14.03 -16.99
CA VAL A 161 12.20 -15.30 -16.30
C VAL A 161 12.57 -15.09 -14.83
N VAL A 162 11.63 -15.37 -13.92
CA VAL A 162 11.80 -15.15 -12.49
C VAL A 162 11.44 -16.41 -11.70
N HIS A 163 12.01 -16.54 -10.51
CA HIS A 163 11.64 -17.56 -9.53
C HIS A 163 10.20 -17.36 -9.02
N ARG A 164 9.54 -18.42 -8.57
CA ARG A 164 8.18 -18.38 -7.99
C ARG A 164 8.07 -19.28 -6.77
N ILE A 165 7.36 -18.84 -5.74
CA ILE A 165 7.02 -19.70 -4.58
C ILE A 165 5.55 -20.07 -4.63
N HIS A 166 5.22 -21.28 -4.18
CA HIS A 166 3.83 -21.67 -3.95
C HIS A 166 3.36 -21.23 -2.55
N VAL A 167 2.15 -20.68 -2.45
CA VAL A 167 1.52 -20.34 -1.16
C VAL A 167 0.10 -20.90 -1.07
N GLU A 168 -0.24 -21.47 0.09
CA GLU A 168 -1.54 -22.09 0.34
C GLU A 168 -2.68 -21.07 0.31
N ARG A 169 -2.43 -19.85 0.82
CA ARG A 169 -3.45 -18.78 0.87
C ARG A 169 -2.89 -17.37 0.97
N MET A 170 -3.64 -16.42 0.41
CA MET A 170 -3.51 -14.98 0.65
C MET A 170 -4.84 -14.39 1.09
N GLU A 171 -4.83 -13.50 2.08
CA GLU A 171 -6.02 -12.90 2.69
C GLU A 171 -5.90 -11.38 2.81
N VAL A 172 -6.92 -10.65 2.38
CA VAL A 172 -7.07 -9.19 2.66
C VAL A 172 -8.54 -8.77 2.62
N GLY A 173 -9.06 -8.25 3.74
CA GLY A 173 -10.48 -7.94 3.86
C GLY A 173 -11.34 -9.20 3.65
N GLU A 174 -12.25 -9.18 2.68
CA GLU A 174 -13.02 -10.36 2.26
C GLU A 174 -12.41 -11.09 1.04
N LEU A 175 -11.20 -10.71 0.61
CA LEU A 175 -10.45 -11.41 -0.41
C LEU A 175 -9.74 -12.63 0.19
N LEU A 176 -9.98 -13.80 -0.39
CA LEU A 176 -9.23 -15.02 -0.16
C LEU A 176 -8.78 -15.56 -1.51
N ILE A 177 -7.47 -15.74 -1.67
CA ILE A 177 -6.83 -16.44 -2.78
C ILE A 177 -6.28 -17.74 -2.20
N LEU A 178 -6.53 -18.88 -2.85
CA LEU A 178 -6.05 -20.20 -2.41
C LEU A 178 -5.09 -20.79 -3.44
N ALA A 179 -4.09 -21.53 -2.95
CA ALA A 179 -3.13 -22.31 -3.74
C ALA A 179 -2.60 -21.55 -4.97
N THR A 180 -1.81 -20.50 -4.73
CA THR A 180 -1.34 -19.60 -5.78
C THR A 180 0.18 -19.52 -5.82
N ASP A 181 0.72 -19.30 -7.02
CA ASP A 181 2.16 -19.18 -7.25
C ASP A 181 2.51 -17.69 -7.34
N LEU A 182 3.42 -17.24 -6.48
CA LEU A 182 3.88 -15.86 -6.40
C LEU A 182 5.25 -15.71 -7.05
N PRO A 183 5.37 -15.03 -8.20
CA PRO A 183 6.64 -14.64 -8.76
C PRO A 183 7.43 -13.77 -7.77
N ILE A 184 8.71 -14.06 -7.61
CA ILE A 184 9.68 -13.25 -6.88
C ILE A 184 10.22 -12.19 -7.85
N VAL A 185 10.03 -10.92 -7.52
CA VAL A 185 10.39 -9.78 -8.36
C VAL A 185 11.38 -8.83 -7.67
N ALA A 186 11.99 -7.94 -8.45
CA ALA A 186 12.89 -6.92 -7.93
C ALA A 186 12.15 -5.90 -7.04
N ASP A 187 12.83 -5.37 -6.01
CA ASP A 187 12.26 -4.33 -5.15
C ASP A 187 12.35 -2.94 -5.81
N VAL A 188 11.46 -2.73 -6.80
CA VAL A 188 11.30 -1.47 -7.54
C VAL A 188 10.12 -0.64 -7.05
N PHE A 189 9.41 -1.11 -6.03
CA PHE A 189 8.08 -0.61 -5.71
C PHE A 189 8.06 0.52 -4.66
N GLY A 190 9.21 1.14 -4.37
CA GLY A 190 9.28 2.30 -3.47
C GLY A 190 8.73 2.03 -2.07
N GLY A 191 9.06 0.87 -1.49
CA GLY A 191 8.62 0.46 -0.15
C GLY A 191 7.57 -0.66 -0.11
N ALA A 192 7.08 -1.14 -1.25
CA ALA A 192 6.19 -2.30 -1.26
C ALA A 192 6.89 -3.58 -0.83
N GLU A 193 6.09 -4.54 -0.40
CA GLU A 193 6.48 -5.93 -0.20
C GLU A 193 5.96 -6.83 -1.35
N GLY A 194 5.20 -6.26 -2.29
CA GLY A 194 4.78 -6.92 -3.51
C GLY A 194 3.67 -6.18 -4.24
N VAL A 195 2.97 -6.91 -5.10
CA VAL A 195 1.80 -6.50 -5.88
C VAL A 195 0.67 -7.48 -5.61
N LEU A 196 -0.53 -6.95 -5.36
CA LEU A 196 -1.79 -7.67 -5.31
C LEU A 196 -2.49 -7.50 -6.66
N GLY A 197 -2.49 -8.56 -7.46
CA GLY A 197 -3.07 -8.56 -8.79
C GLY A 197 -4.59 -8.74 -8.79
N ARG A 198 -5.16 -8.79 -10.00
CA ARG A 198 -6.60 -8.84 -10.21
C ARG A 198 -7.24 -10.25 -10.21
N GLU A 199 -6.46 -11.31 -10.01
CA GLU A 199 -6.88 -12.71 -10.20
C GLU A 199 -8.11 -13.13 -9.38
N ALA A 200 -8.30 -12.53 -8.20
CA ALA A 200 -9.42 -12.82 -7.30
C ALA A 200 -10.38 -11.63 -7.11
N LEU A 201 -10.24 -10.57 -7.92
CA LEU A 201 -11.03 -9.33 -7.82
C LEU A 201 -12.34 -9.38 -8.61
N LEU A 202 -12.57 -10.38 -9.48
CA LEU A 202 -13.68 -10.41 -10.45
C LEU A 202 -15.10 -10.30 -9.85
N ASP A 203 -15.30 -10.73 -8.61
CA ASP A 203 -16.57 -10.64 -7.85
C ASP A 203 -16.52 -9.61 -6.71
N LYS A 204 -15.48 -8.77 -6.68
CA LYS A 204 -15.20 -7.82 -5.60
C LYS A 204 -15.57 -6.39 -5.94
N ARG A 205 -15.79 -5.63 -4.87
CA ARG A 205 -15.93 -4.19 -4.84
C ARG A 205 -14.80 -3.64 -3.98
N ILE A 206 -14.05 -2.71 -4.54
CA ILE A 206 -12.90 -2.08 -3.91
C ILE A 206 -13.26 -0.63 -3.66
N LEU A 207 -13.11 -0.15 -2.44
CA LEU A 207 -13.28 1.25 -2.07
C LEU A 207 -11.96 1.78 -1.52
N ALA A 208 -11.43 2.82 -2.15
CA ALA A 208 -10.29 3.59 -1.71
C ALA A 208 -10.76 5.02 -1.37
N ASP A 209 -10.81 5.34 -0.09
CA ASP A 209 -11.09 6.69 0.43
C ASP A 209 -9.75 7.35 0.77
N PHE A 210 -9.35 8.31 -0.06
CA PHE A 210 -8.08 9.02 0.02
C PHE A 210 -8.06 10.10 1.11
N GLY A 211 -9.22 10.57 1.54
CA GLY A 211 -9.35 11.54 2.63
C GLY A 211 -9.30 10.91 4.03
N ARG A 212 -9.67 9.63 4.13
CA ARG A 212 -9.69 8.85 5.39
C ARG A 212 -8.68 7.71 5.43
N ASP A 213 -7.79 7.65 4.43
CA ASP A 213 -6.72 6.64 4.36
C ASP A 213 -7.26 5.19 4.49
N ARG A 214 -8.37 4.91 3.78
CA ARG A 214 -9.16 3.70 4.01
C ARG A 214 -9.33 2.89 2.73
N LEU A 215 -8.75 1.69 2.73
CA LEU A 215 -9.04 0.63 1.77
C LEU A 215 -10.10 -0.32 2.34
N VAL A 216 -11.09 -0.69 1.52
CA VAL A 216 -12.01 -1.80 1.78
C VAL A 216 -12.09 -2.66 0.53
N ILE A 217 -11.83 -3.96 0.69
CA ILE A 217 -12.05 -4.97 -0.36
C ILE A 217 -13.14 -5.91 0.17
N SER A 218 -14.32 -5.84 -0.43
CA SER A 218 -15.49 -6.66 -0.09
C SER A 218 -16.00 -7.42 -1.31
N ARG A 219 -16.89 -8.38 -1.10
CA ARG A 219 -17.78 -8.88 -2.16
C ARG A 219 -18.59 -7.70 -2.73
N SER A 220 -18.81 -7.69 -4.05
CA SER A 220 -19.80 -6.78 -4.64
C SER A 220 -21.20 -7.32 -4.38
N HIS A 221 -22.06 -6.47 -3.83
CA HIS A 221 -23.50 -6.71 -3.69
C HIS A 221 -24.31 -5.90 -4.72
N GLN A 222 -23.65 -5.45 -5.80
CA GLN A 222 -24.22 -4.62 -6.86
C GLN A 222 -24.77 -3.28 -6.34
N GLU A 223 -24.05 -2.69 -5.38
CA GLU A 223 -24.41 -1.43 -4.74
C GLU A 223 -24.34 -0.27 -5.75
N ARG A 224 -25.48 0.40 -5.98
CA ARG A 224 -25.52 1.62 -6.79
C ARG A 224 -24.68 2.73 -6.17
N ALA A 225 -24.08 3.56 -7.02
CA ALA A 225 -23.38 4.76 -6.60
C ALA A 225 -24.26 5.66 -5.72
N GLN A 226 -23.69 6.16 -4.61
CA GLN A 226 -24.37 7.04 -3.68
C GLN A 226 -24.50 8.47 -4.25
N ALA A 227 -25.35 9.29 -3.64
CA ALA A 227 -25.43 10.71 -4.00
C ALA A 227 -24.05 11.38 -3.88
N GLY A 228 -23.69 12.22 -4.87
CA GLY A 228 -22.38 12.85 -4.96
C GLY A 228 -21.29 12.01 -5.63
N PHE A 229 -21.58 10.78 -6.08
CA PHE A 229 -20.69 9.98 -6.92
C PHE A 229 -21.06 10.08 -8.40
N THR A 230 -20.05 10.08 -9.27
CA THR A 230 -20.18 9.86 -10.72
C THR A 230 -19.89 8.40 -11.03
N THR A 231 -20.82 7.70 -11.68
CA THR A 231 -20.56 6.37 -12.24
C THR A 231 -19.94 6.48 -13.63
N VAL A 232 -18.88 5.71 -13.89
CA VAL A 232 -18.30 5.54 -15.23
C VAL A 232 -18.28 4.06 -15.60
N PRO A 233 -18.98 3.63 -16.67
CA PRO A 233 -19.00 2.24 -17.08
C PRO A 233 -17.66 1.80 -17.66
N LEU A 234 -17.31 0.54 -17.40
CA LEU A 234 -16.08 -0.11 -17.84
C LEU A 234 -16.40 -1.34 -18.68
N LYS A 235 -15.43 -1.74 -19.51
CA LYS A 235 -15.40 -2.97 -20.28
C LYS A 235 -14.16 -3.76 -19.81
N LEU A 236 -14.32 -5.06 -19.58
CA LEU A 236 -13.18 -5.97 -19.48
C LEU A 236 -12.65 -6.23 -20.89
N ILE A 237 -11.36 -5.99 -21.11
CA ILE A 237 -10.70 -6.19 -22.41
C ILE A 237 -9.68 -7.34 -22.35
N LEU A 238 -8.90 -7.54 -23.41
CA LEU A 238 -7.83 -8.54 -23.45
C LEU A 238 -6.88 -8.36 -22.26
N GLY A 239 -6.44 -9.46 -21.66
CA GLY A 239 -5.65 -9.41 -20.42
C GLY A 239 -6.46 -9.05 -19.18
N GLY A 240 -7.80 -9.02 -19.26
CA GLY A 240 -8.71 -8.80 -18.13
C GLY A 240 -8.63 -7.40 -17.50
N LEU A 241 -8.06 -6.44 -18.24
CA LEU A 241 -7.94 -5.05 -17.82
C LEU A 241 -9.31 -4.37 -17.83
N LEU A 242 -9.49 -3.43 -16.91
CA LEU A 242 -10.64 -2.53 -16.92
C LEU A 242 -10.36 -1.33 -17.82
N ALA A 243 -11.20 -1.13 -18.83
CA ALA A 243 -11.04 -0.04 -19.79
C ALA A 243 -12.36 0.68 -20.10
N THR A 244 -12.27 1.93 -20.54
CA THR A 244 -13.42 2.72 -21.02
C THR A 244 -13.00 3.71 -22.11
N GLU A 245 -13.95 4.47 -22.63
CA GLU A 245 -13.71 5.47 -23.67
C GLU A 245 -13.55 6.87 -23.05
N VAL A 246 -12.53 7.59 -23.52
CA VAL A 246 -12.20 8.95 -23.06
C VAL A 246 -12.01 9.90 -24.23
N ARG A 247 -11.98 11.20 -23.93
CA ARG A 247 -11.49 12.21 -24.87
C ARG A 247 -10.28 12.95 -24.30
N VAL A 248 -9.17 12.95 -25.02
CA VAL A 248 -8.01 13.79 -24.73
C VAL A 248 -8.06 14.96 -25.69
N GLY A 249 -8.56 16.10 -25.23
CA GLY A 249 -8.91 17.24 -26.10
C GLY A 249 -9.86 16.83 -27.24
N PRO A 250 -9.46 16.97 -28.52
CA PRO A 250 -10.30 16.57 -29.65
C PRO A 250 -10.32 15.04 -29.89
N ILE A 251 -9.33 14.29 -29.41
CA ILE A 251 -9.08 12.89 -29.77
C ILE A 251 -9.90 11.95 -28.90
N ARG A 252 -10.64 11.01 -29.50
CA ARG A 252 -11.22 9.84 -28.80
C ARG A 252 -10.10 8.82 -28.58
N ALA A 253 -10.02 8.28 -27.37
CA ALA A 253 -9.02 7.28 -27.00
C ALA A 253 -9.63 6.23 -26.05
N ARG A 254 -9.00 5.06 -25.96
CA ARG A 254 -9.27 4.07 -24.91
C ARG A 254 -8.47 4.43 -23.67
N ALA A 255 -9.10 4.44 -22.50
CA ALA A 255 -8.42 4.51 -21.22
C ALA A 255 -8.43 3.13 -20.55
N ILE A 256 -7.28 2.70 -20.04
CA ILE A 256 -7.13 1.59 -19.09
C ILE A 256 -7.01 2.18 -17.69
N ILE A 257 -7.62 1.54 -16.69
CA ILE A 257 -7.52 1.95 -15.29
C ILE A 257 -6.44 1.11 -14.60
N ASP A 258 -5.39 1.76 -14.12
CA ASP A 258 -4.25 1.12 -13.47
C ASP A 258 -3.91 1.80 -12.13
N THR A 259 -4.22 1.12 -11.01
CA THR A 259 -3.88 1.59 -9.66
C THR A 259 -2.45 1.25 -9.22
N GLY A 260 -1.74 0.38 -9.94
CA GLY A 260 -0.33 0.08 -9.71
C GLY A 260 0.60 1.09 -10.39
N ALA A 261 0.17 1.65 -11.51
CA ALA A 261 0.87 2.67 -12.26
C ALA A 261 0.96 4.00 -11.49
N GLN A 262 2.19 4.52 -11.33
CA GLN A 262 2.44 5.81 -10.69
C GLN A 262 2.11 7.02 -11.58
N ARG A 263 2.17 6.83 -12.91
CA ARG A 263 2.02 7.85 -13.94
C ARG A 263 0.99 7.45 -14.98
N THR A 264 0.36 8.44 -15.59
CA THR A 264 -0.52 8.25 -16.74
C THR A 264 0.34 8.24 -18.01
N ILE A 265 0.25 7.14 -18.78
CA ILE A 265 1.11 6.86 -19.92
C ILE A 265 0.26 6.66 -21.18
N GLY A 266 0.64 7.31 -22.29
CA GLY A 266 -0.03 7.21 -23.57
C GLY A 266 0.79 6.45 -24.60
N ASN A 267 0.12 5.77 -25.54
CA ASN A 267 0.79 5.13 -26.66
C ASN A 267 1.16 6.13 -27.77
N LEU A 268 2.03 5.70 -28.70
CA LEU A 268 2.43 6.53 -29.84
C LEU A 268 1.24 6.96 -30.72
N ALA A 269 0.24 6.10 -30.92
CA ALA A 269 -0.95 6.47 -31.71
C ALA A 269 -1.72 7.66 -31.11
N LEU A 270 -1.79 7.78 -29.77
CA LEU A 270 -2.37 8.93 -29.09
C LEU A 270 -1.45 10.16 -29.15
N ARG A 271 -0.13 9.98 -28.93
CA ARG A 271 0.88 11.04 -29.06
C ARG A 271 0.77 11.70 -30.43
N ASP A 272 0.89 10.89 -31.48
CA ASP A 272 0.92 11.34 -32.86
C ASP A 272 -0.40 12.03 -33.22
N ALA A 273 -1.54 11.48 -32.76
CA ALA A 273 -2.85 12.10 -32.98
C ALA A 273 -3.04 13.46 -32.29
N LEU A 274 -2.40 13.69 -31.13
CA LEU A 274 -2.44 14.95 -30.40
C LEU A 274 -1.43 15.98 -30.97
N LEU A 275 -0.27 15.52 -31.44
CA LEU A 275 0.86 16.38 -31.80
C LEU A 275 0.95 16.76 -33.29
N ARG A 276 0.05 16.28 -34.16
CA ARG A 276 0.02 16.62 -35.61
C ARG A 276 0.17 18.12 -35.96
N HIS A 277 -0.19 19.02 -35.03
CA HIS A 277 -0.24 20.47 -35.26
C HIS A 277 0.32 21.30 -34.09
N ARG A 278 1.31 20.80 -33.33
CA ARG A 278 1.91 21.54 -32.20
C ARG A 278 3.44 21.49 -32.18
N GLU A 279 4.06 22.65 -31.97
CA GLU A 279 5.50 22.76 -31.74
C GLU A 279 5.90 22.36 -30.31
N ARG A 280 7.21 22.11 -30.13
CA ARG A 280 7.75 21.15 -29.16
C ARG A 280 8.13 21.79 -27.82
N GLN A 281 7.69 21.16 -26.74
CA GLN A 281 8.51 20.94 -25.55
C GLN A 281 8.34 19.47 -25.15
N LEU A 282 9.27 18.63 -25.61
CA LEU A 282 9.31 17.19 -25.28
C LEU A 282 10.41 17.01 -24.23
N ALA A 283 10.04 16.70 -23.00
CA ALA A 283 11.01 16.36 -21.96
C ALA A 283 11.22 14.83 -21.97
N PRO A 284 12.46 14.32 -22.16
CA PRO A 284 12.70 12.88 -22.07
C PRO A 284 12.52 12.39 -20.63
N GLU A 285 11.85 11.26 -20.46
CA GLU A 285 11.57 10.62 -19.17
C GLU A 285 11.86 9.11 -19.29
N ASP A 286 12.73 8.58 -18.43
CA ASP A 286 12.99 7.13 -18.35
C ASP A 286 11.91 6.47 -17.49
N ILE A 287 11.24 5.45 -18.01
CA ILE A 287 10.30 4.60 -17.27
C ILE A 287 10.97 3.26 -16.98
N ILE A 288 10.87 2.81 -15.72
CA ILE A 288 11.46 1.57 -15.22
C ILE A 288 10.33 0.70 -14.65
N GLY A 289 10.23 -0.54 -15.13
CA GLY A 289 9.23 -1.50 -14.68
C GLY A 289 9.78 -2.58 -13.75
N VAL A 290 8.90 -3.53 -13.39
CA VAL A 290 9.21 -4.67 -12.50
C VAL A 290 10.30 -5.61 -13.04
N THR A 291 10.57 -5.59 -14.35
CA THR A 291 11.65 -6.37 -14.99
C THR A 291 13.01 -5.65 -15.00
N LEU A 292 13.11 -4.45 -14.41
CA LEU A 292 14.28 -3.54 -14.43
C LEU A 292 14.65 -2.98 -15.82
N ASP A 293 14.04 -3.48 -16.89
CA ASP A 293 14.15 -2.89 -18.23
C ASP A 293 13.74 -1.41 -18.20
N LYS A 294 14.52 -0.57 -18.89
CA LYS A 294 14.22 0.85 -19.07
C LYS A 294 13.58 1.08 -20.44
N GLN A 295 12.51 1.86 -20.48
CA GLN A 295 11.93 2.36 -21.72
C GLN A 295 11.84 3.88 -21.70
N ARG A 296 12.18 4.50 -22.83
CA ARG A 296 12.24 5.96 -22.94
C ARG A 296 10.90 6.52 -23.37
N GLY A 297 10.40 7.45 -22.59
CA GLY A 297 9.21 8.24 -22.89
C GLY A 297 9.51 9.72 -23.12
N GLU A 298 8.48 10.43 -23.58
CA GLU A 298 8.44 11.87 -23.79
C GLU A 298 7.28 12.43 -22.96
N ASN A 299 7.59 13.22 -21.93
CA ASN A 299 6.59 13.87 -21.11
C ASN A 299 6.00 15.08 -21.85
N VAL A 300 4.67 15.11 -21.99
CA VAL A 300 3.94 16.13 -22.74
C VAL A 300 2.78 16.67 -21.92
N ALA A 301 2.68 18.00 -21.84
CA ALA A 301 1.51 18.67 -21.27
C ALA A 301 0.28 18.43 -22.16
N THR A 302 -0.73 17.70 -21.64
CA THR A 302 -1.88 17.30 -22.44
C THR A 302 -3.06 18.27 -22.37
N PRO A 303 -3.89 18.35 -23.43
CA PRO A 303 -5.23 18.90 -23.32
C PRO A 303 -6.05 18.15 -22.26
N PRO A 304 -7.13 18.75 -21.73
CA PRO A 304 -7.97 18.10 -20.73
C PRO A 304 -8.45 16.70 -21.14
N ILE A 305 -8.42 15.77 -20.18
CA ILE A 305 -8.88 14.39 -20.35
C ILE A 305 -10.30 14.30 -19.77
N ALA A 306 -11.29 14.08 -20.64
CA ALA A 306 -12.68 13.87 -20.24
C ALA A 306 -12.96 12.37 -20.04
N PHE A 307 -13.46 12.02 -18.86
CA PHE A 307 -13.68 10.67 -18.36
C PHE A 307 -15.11 10.57 -17.79
N GLY A 308 -16.08 10.18 -18.62
CA GLY A 308 -17.49 10.35 -18.28
C GLY A 308 -17.82 11.84 -18.05
N ALA A 309 -18.36 12.17 -16.87
CA ALA A 309 -18.59 13.56 -16.46
C ALA A 309 -17.35 14.24 -15.81
N LEU A 310 -16.28 13.49 -15.52
CA LEU A 310 -15.05 14.02 -14.94
C LEU A 310 -14.19 14.70 -16.02
N LEU A 311 -13.57 15.84 -15.68
CA LEU A 311 -12.64 16.56 -16.56
C LEU A 311 -11.32 16.83 -15.83
N ILE A 312 -10.30 16.05 -16.17
CA ILE A 312 -8.94 16.19 -15.64
C ILE A 312 -8.23 17.30 -16.44
N ARG A 313 -7.67 18.29 -15.75
CA ARG A 313 -6.98 19.44 -16.37
C ARG A 313 -5.52 19.50 -15.92
N GLY A 314 -4.63 20.00 -16.78
CA GLY A 314 -3.22 20.23 -16.43
C GLY A 314 -2.40 18.95 -16.25
N GLY A 315 -2.88 17.81 -16.74
CA GLY A 315 -2.14 16.54 -16.70
C GLY A 315 -0.98 16.53 -17.69
N SER A 316 0.18 16.08 -17.23
CA SER A 316 1.21 15.52 -18.10
C SER A 316 0.85 14.08 -18.47
N VAL A 317 1.16 13.68 -19.70
CA VAL A 317 1.16 12.26 -20.10
C VAL A 317 2.53 11.96 -20.65
N THR A 318 3.13 10.88 -20.17
CA THR A 318 4.37 10.35 -20.75
C THR A 318 4.00 9.48 -21.94
N PHE A 319 4.57 9.76 -23.11
CA PHE A 319 4.31 9.00 -24.34
C PHE A 319 5.53 8.18 -24.73
N GLY A 320 5.34 6.93 -25.17
CA GLY A 320 6.43 6.13 -25.71
C GLY A 320 5.97 4.79 -26.26
N ASP A 321 6.92 4.05 -26.81
CA ASP A 321 6.69 2.74 -27.44
C ASP A 321 6.70 1.62 -26.39
N MET A 322 5.67 1.60 -25.55
CA MET A 322 5.67 0.72 -24.38
C MET A 322 5.35 -0.74 -24.76
N PHE A 323 6.25 -1.66 -24.38
CA PHE A 323 6.08 -3.12 -24.57
C PHE A 323 4.70 -3.62 -24.11
N LEU A 324 4.17 -3.04 -23.03
CA LEU A 324 2.86 -3.40 -22.51
C LEU A 324 1.70 -3.09 -23.47
N PHE A 325 1.77 -2.01 -24.27
CA PHE A 325 0.76 -1.73 -25.29
C PHE A 325 0.80 -2.74 -26.43
N GLU A 326 1.97 -3.24 -26.80
CA GLU A 326 2.10 -4.35 -27.76
C GLU A 326 1.48 -5.64 -27.18
N HIS A 327 1.81 -5.98 -25.94
CA HIS A 327 1.26 -7.16 -25.27
C HIS A 327 -0.28 -7.14 -25.18
N TRP A 328 -0.86 -5.96 -24.91
CA TRP A 328 -2.30 -5.75 -24.89
C TRP A 328 -2.95 -5.60 -26.28
N LYS A 329 -2.15 -5.54 -27.37
CA LYS A 329 -2.57 -5.30 -28.75
C LYS A 329 -3.22 -3.93 -28.98
N LEU A 330 -2.79 -2.93 -28.23
CA LEU A 330 -3.31 -1.55 -28.20
C LEU A 330 -2.29 -0.53 -28.74
N THR A 331 -1.53 -0.90 -29.77
CA THR A 331 -0.55 -0.01 -30.43
C THR A 331 -1.15 0.83 -31.57
N ARG A 332 -2.26 0.38 -32.17
CA ARG A 332 -2.81 0.98 -33.42
C ARG A 332 -3.93 2.00 -33.23
N GLU A 333 -4.56 2.04 -32.07
CA GLU A 333 -5.60 3.01 -31.73
C GLU A 333 -5.13 3.92 -30.58
N PRO A 334 -5.52 5.20 -30.54
CA PRO A 334 -5.15 6.10 -29.44
C PRO A 334 -5.53 5.50 -28.09
N THR A 335 -4.54 5.20 -27.25
CA THR A 335 -4.71 4.52 -25.96
C THR A 335 -3.92 5.24 -24.87
N LEU A 336 -4.53 5.30 -23.69
CA LEU A 336 -4.02 5.87 -22.47
C LEU A 336 -4.15 4.82 -21.34
N MET A 337 -3.16 4.73 -20.48
CA MET A 337 -3.25 4.06 -19.19
C MET A 337 -3.30 5.16 -18.12
N ILE A 338 -4.39 5.23 -17.37
CA ILE A 338 -4.61 6.23 -16.32
C ILE A 338 -4.06 5.68 -15.01
N GLY A 339 -3.04 6.35 -14.48
CA GLY A 339 -2.33 5.99 -13.25
C GLY A 339 -2.76 6.80 -12.03
N MET A 340 -2.05 6.58 -10.92
CA MET A 340 -2.28 7.22 -9.63
C MET A 340 -2.03 8.74 -9.63
N ASP A 341 -1.29 9.30 -10.58
CA ASP A 341 -1.18 10.75 -10.79
C ASP A 341 -2.51 11.42 -11.17
N VAL A 342 -3.47 10.65 -11.69
CA VAL A 342 -4.85 11.06 -11.92
C VAL A 342 -5.79 10.46 -10.87
N LEU A 343 -5.73 9.14 -10.64
CA LEU A 343 -6.66 8.43 -9.75
C LEU A 343 -6.51 8.88 -8.28
N GLY A 344 -5.29 9.18 -7.84
CA GLY A 344 -4.98 9.63 -6.48
C GLY A 344 -5.33 11.09 -6.17
N LEU A 345 -5.86 11.84 -7.15
CA LEU A 345 -6.39 13.19 -6.95
C LEU A 345 -7.85 13.19 -6.48
N LEU A 346 -8.52 12.04 -6.54
CA LEU A 346 -9.91 11.87 -6.13
C LEU A 346 -10.05 11.97 -4.58
N ASP A 347 -11.29 12.09 -4.12
CA ASP A 347 -11.62 11.92 -2.70
C ASP A 347 -11.92 10.44 -2.41
N VAL A 348 -12.75 9.82 -3.25
CA VAL A 348 -13.02 8.38 -3.21
C VAL A 348 -13.03 7.79 -4.61
N LEU A 349 -12.32 6.69 -4.77
CA LEU A 349 -12.39 5.79 -5.93
C LEU A 349 -13.00 4.46 -5.48
N ILE A 350 -14.09 4.05 -6.14
CA ILE A 350 -14.58 2.68 -6.05
C ILE A 350 -14.38 2.00 -7.41
N VAL A 351 -13.85 0.79 -7.38
CA VAL A 351 -13.78 -0.13 -8.52
C VAL A 351 -14.70 -1.31 -8.23
N ASP A 352 -15.80 -1.44 -8.96
CA ASP A 352 -16.66 -2.62 -8.89
C ASP A 352 -16.45 -3.49 -10.13
N TYR A 353 -15.76 -4.63 -9.94
CA TYR A 353 -15.46 -5.57 -11.02
C TYR A 353 -16.70 -6.36 -11.47
N ARG A 354 -17.65 -6.60 -10.56
CA ARG A 354 -18.85 -7.41 -10.81
C ARG A 354 -19.88 -6.64 -11.64
N MET A 355 -20.01 -5.34 -11.39
CA MET A 355 -20.81 -4.39 -12.16
C MET A 355 -20.06 -3.81 -13.36
N ARG A 356 -18.71 -3.83 -13.32
CA ARG A 356 -17.80 -3.22 -14.30
C ARG A 356 -18.00 -1.71 -14.38
N GLU A 357 -17.83 -1.03 -13.27
CA GLU A 357 -17.89 0.43 -13.21
C GLU A 357 -16.89 1.01 -12.21
N LEU A 358 -16.55 2.29 -12.42
CA LEU A 358 -16.01 3.14 -11.36
C LEU A 358 -17.15 3.93 -10.72
N GLN A 359 -17.11 4.11 -9.41
CA GLN A 359 -17.90 5.13 -8.71
C GLN A 359 -16.90 6.13 -8.12
N ILE A 360 -16.94 7.37 -8.62
CA ILE A 360 -15.93 8.40 -8.34
C ILE A 360 -16.54 9.55 -7.56
N ARG A 361 -15.89 9.98 -6.47
CA ARG A 361 -16.13 11.26 -5.81
C ARG A 361 -14.90 12.14 -5.93
N THR A 362 -15.06 13.34 -6.46
CA THR A 362 -14.00 14.36 -6.51
C THR A 362 -13.86 15.06 -5.17
N ARG A 363 -12.71 15.67 -4.93
CA ARG A 363 -12.56 16.66 -3.86
C ARG A 363 -13.43 17.89 -4.17
N ALA A 364 -13.92 18.54 -3.12
CA ALA A 364 -14.65 19.80 -3.20
C ALA A 364 -13.68 20.99 -3.36
#